data_AF-A0A6J6TAC9-F1
#
_entry.id   AF-A0A6J6TAC9-F1
#
_cell.length_a   1.000
_cell.length_b   1.000
_cell.length_c   1.000
_cell.angle_alpha   90.00
_cell.angle_beta   90.00
_cell.angle_gamma   90.00
#
_symmetry.space_group_name_H-M   'P 1'
#
loop_
_entity.id
_entity.type
_entity.pdbx_description
1 polymer ?
#
loop_
_entity_poly.entity_id
_entity_poly.type
_entity_poly.pdbx_seq_one_letter_code
_entity_poly.pdbx_strand_id
1 'polypeptide(L)'
;MSSFDVVSEVDRQEVKNAIDQAQREITTRFDFKNTNSSIELADLAVTLRTVSEDRLKALRLVVEEKLVKRGVSLKGLDWGKVEEATQNTVRQVVTIEVGISSDKAREINRMLKEKGPKGISSQTQGDTVRVTGKKRDDLQAVIALLKGADLGIPLQFENFRD
;
A
#
# COMPACT_ATOMS: atom_id res chain seq x y z
N MET A 1 -14.25 -28.15 -2.15
CA MET A 1 -14.97 -26.84 -2.19
C MET A 1 -13.85 -25.85 -2.39
N SER A 2 -13.84 -25.14 -3.51
CA SER A 2 -12.69 -24.30 -3.85
C SER A 2 -12.65 -23.03 -3.00
N SER A 3 -11.45 -22.53 -2.72
CA SER A 3 -11.23 -21.31 -1.96
C SER A 3 -10.01 -20.54 -2.45
N PHE A 4 -9.91 -19.27 -2.06
CA PHE A 4 -8.68 -18.48 -2.16
C PHE A 4 -8.59 -17.50 -0.99
N ASP A 5 -7.42 -16.93 -0.77
CA ASP A 5 -7.18 -15.93 0.27
C ASP A 5 -7.03 -14.55 -0.38
N VAL A 6 -7.73 -13.56 0.16
CA VAL A 6 -7.50 -12.14 -0.12
C VAL A 6 -6.48 -11.66 0.89
N VAL A 7 -5.37 -11.10 0.39
CA VAL A 7 -4.28 -10.55 1.21
C VAL A 7 -3.97 -9.12 0.76
N SER A 8 -3.24 -8.40 1.60
CA SER A 8 -2.69 -7.08 1.28
C SER A 8 -1.22 -7.08 1.66
N GLU A 9 -0.36 -7.41 0.72
CA GLU A 9 1.07 -7.58 0.98
C GLU A 9 1.92 -6.59 0.18
N VAL A 10 3.12 -6.34 0.71
CA VAL A 10 4.17 -5.56 0.04
C VAL A 10 5.49 -6.32 0.08
N ASP A 11 6.20 -6.30 -1.04
CA ASP A 11 7.58 -6.78 -1.08
C ASP A 11 8.49 -5.74 -0.41
N ARG A 12 8.94 -6.05 0.81
CA ARG A 12 9.83 -5.20 1.61
C ARG A 12 11.17 -4.94 0.93
N GLN A 13 11.68 -5.90 0.16
CA GLN A 13 12.94 -5.73 -0.56
C GLN A 13 12.77 -4.74 -1.71
N GLU A 14 11.64 -4.80 -2.42
CA GLU A 14 11.33 -3.84 -3.48
C GLU A 14 11.02 -2.43 -2.94
N VAL A 15 10.39 -2.32 -1.77
CA VAL A 15 10.27 -1.04 -1.04
C VAL A 15 11.64 -0.46 -0.75
N LYS A 16 12.53 -1.24 -0.13
CA LYS A 16 13.89 -0.80 0.18
C LYS A 16 14.63 -0.35 -1.07
N ASN A 17 14.57 -1.16 -2.14
CA ASN A 17 15.19 -0.85 -3.42
C ASN A 17 14.66 0.47 -4.02
N ALA A 18 13.35 0.73 -3.92
CA ALA A 18 12.74 1.97 -4.36
C ALA A 18 13.23 3.18 -3.56
N ILE A 19 13.30 3.06 -2.23
CA ILE A 19 13.79 4.14 -1.37
C ILE A 19 15.28 4.42 -1.59
N ASP A 20 16.11 3.39 -1.70
CA ASP A 20 17.55 3.54 -2.02
C ASP A 20 17.75 4.27 -3.36
N GLN A 21 16.89 3.98 -4.36
CA GLN A 21 16.91 4.68 -5.65
C GLN A 21 16.46 6.14 -5.53
N ALA A 22 15.42 6.42 -4.74
CA ALA A 22 14.93 7.76 -4.51
C ALA A 22 16.01 8.62 -3.81
N GLN A 23 16.67 8.07 -2.79
CA GLN A 23 17.81 8.71 -2.12
C GLN A 23 18.93 9.07 -3.10
N ARG A 24 19.35 8.14 -3.97
CA ARG A 24 20.37 8.42 -4.98
C ARG A 24 19.93 9.50 -5.96
N GLU A 25 18.69 9.47 -6.42
CA GLU A 25 18.19 10.49 -7.34
C GLU A 25 18.26 11.89 -6.73
N ILE A 26 17.77 12.08 -5.50
CA ILE A 26 17.70 13.39 -4.88
C ILE A 26 19.10 14.00 -4.64
N THR A 27 20.14 13.17 -4.48
CA THR A 27 21.53 13.66 -4.36
C THR A 27 22.08 14.22 -5.67
N THR A 28 21.61 13.73 -6.81
CA THR A 28 22.07 14.17 -8.14
C THR A 28 21.26 15.34 -8.69
N ARG A 29 20.03 15.51 -8.20
CA ARG A 29 19.09 16.54 -8.66
C ARG A 29 19.46 17.94 -8.16
N PHE A 30 19.55 18.89 -9.09
CA PHE A 30 19.96 20.27 -8.77
C PHE A 30 18.98 20.97 -7.83
N ASP A 31 17.68 20.71 -7.96
CA ASP A 31 16.62 21.33 -7.17
C ASP A 31 16.59 20.89 -5.69
N PHE A 32 17.32 19.83 -5.33
CA PHE A 32 17.51 19.37 -3.95
C PHE A 32 18.90 19.71 -3.39
N LYS A 33 19.73 20.47 -4.11
CA LYS A 33 21.01 20.94 -3.57
C LYS A 33 20.77 22.00 -2.49
N ASN A 34 21.47 21.88 -1.37
CA ASN A 34 21.38 22.79 -0.21
C ASN A 34 19.97 22.89 0.40
N THR A 35 19.11 21.89 0.23
CA THR A 35 17.75 21.85 0.79
C THR A 35 17.60 20.93 2.00
N ASN A 36 18.72 20.42 2.55
CA ASN A 36 18.72 19.43 3.64
C ASN A 36 17.70 18.30 3.43
N SER A 37 17.54 17.86 2.17
CA SER A 37 16.56 16.85 1.82
C SER A 37 17.04 15.47 2.22
N SER A 38 16.22 14.70 2.92
CA SER A 38 16.48 13.29 3.23
C SER A 38 15.23 12.42 3.07
N ILE A 39 15.48 11.14 2.80
CA ILE A 39 14.48 10.08 2.75
C ILE A 39 15.05 8.97 3.62
N GLU A 40 14.34 8.52 4.64
CA GLU A 40 14.81 7.49 5.57
C GLU A 40 13.76 6.39 5.68
N LEU A 41 14.14 5.14 5.45
CA LEU A 41 13.27 3.97 5.62
C LEU A 41 13.57 3.30 6.96
N ALA A 42 12.54 3.18 7.80
CA ALA A 42 12.55 2.41 9.04
C ALA A 42 11.41 1.38 8.97
N ASP A 43 11.76 0.15 8.63
CA ASP A 43 10.83 -0.94 8.36
C ASP A 43 9.78 -0.61 7.28
N LEU A 44 8.53 -0.31 7.67
CA LEU A 44 7.45 0.10 6.77
C LEU A 44 7.11 1.59 6.88
N ALA A 45 7.91 2.37 7.59
CA ALA A 45 7.75 3.82 7.69
C ALA A 45 8.85 4.53 6.91
N VAL A 46 8.47 5.44 6.02
CA VAL A 46 9.38 6.31 5.28
C VAL A 46 9.25 7.73 5.82
N THR A 47 10.34 8.30 6.28
CA THR A 47 10.41 9.69 6.73
C THR A 47 11.02 10.54 5.64
N LEU A 48 10.28 11.55 5.19
CA LEU A 48 10.75 12.59 4.26
C LEU A 48 11.05 13.86 5.04
N ARG A 49 12.16 14.53 4.72
CA ARG A 49 12.52 15.82 5.29
C ARG A 49 13.06 16.75 4.22
N THR A 50 12.72 18.05 4.29
CA THR A 50 13.29 19.10 3.40
C THR A 50 12.94 20.50 3.89
N VAL A 51 13.41 21.57 3.24
CA VAL A 51 13.25 22.98 3.67
C VAL A 51 11.86 23.58 3.55
N SER A 52 10.93 22.98 2.78
CA SER A 52 9.58 23.54 2.62
C SER A 52 8.56 22.50 2.16
N GLU A 53 7.27 22.79 2.35
CA GLU A 53 6.19 21.91 1.89
C GLU A 53 6.20 21.70 0.37
N ASP A 54 6.58 22.72 -0.42
CA ASP A 54 6.65 22.56 -1.88
C ASP A 54 7.78 21.64 -2.31
N ARG A 55 8.92 21.68 -1.60
CA ARG A 55 10.00 20.71 -1.79
C ARG A 55 9.60 19.32 -1.31
N LEU A 56 8.77 19.24 -0.27
CA LEU A 56 8.28 17.97 0.25
C LEU A 56 7.38 17.26 -0.76
N LYS A 57 6.51 18.02 -1.45
CA LYS A 57 5.72 17.50 -2.58
C LYS A 57 6.62 16.93 -3.69
N ALA A 58 7.72 17.62 -4.02
CA ALA A 58 8.68 17.13 -5.00
C ALA A 58 9.39 15.84 -4.54
N LEU A 59 9.80 15.75 -3.27
CA LEU A 59 10.36 14.51 -2.70
C LEU A 59 9.38 13.35 -2.75
N ARG A 60 8.12 13.61 -2.38
CA ARG A 60 7.04 12.64 -2.43
C ARG A 60 6.87 12.07 -3.84
N LEU A 61 6.85 12.92 -4.86
CA LEU A 61 6.75 12.47 -6.25
C LEU A 61 7.90 11.53 -6.66
N VAL A 62 9.13 11.83 -6.24
CA VAL A 62 10.28 10.96 -6.50
C VAL A 62 10.09 9.58 -5.85
N VAL A 63 9.65 9.56 -4.59
CA VAL A 63 9.39 8.31 -3.86
C VAL A 63 8.28 7.51 -4.53
N GLU A 64 7.15 8.14 -4.84
CA GLU A 64 6.01 7.50 -5.52
C GLU A 64 6.42 6.93 -6.88
N GLU A 65 7.21 7.66 -7.67
CA GLU A 65 7.72 7.17 -8.96
C GLU A 65 8.59 5.93 -8.80
N LYS A 66 9.49 5.89 -7.80
CA LYS A 66 10.34 4.73 -7.55
C LYS A 66 9.55 3.52 -7.06
N LEU A 67 8.57 3.73 -6.17
CA LEU A 67 7.70 2.65 -5.70
C LEU A 67 6.94 2.02 -6.86
N VAL A 68 6.31 2.82 -7.73
CA VAL A 68 5.60 2.32 -8.92
C VAL A 68 6.52 1.56 -9.87
N LYS A 69 7.74 2.08 -10.12
CA LYS A 69 8.73 1.40 -10.97
C LYS A 69 9.19 0.05 -10.41
N ARG A 70 9.06 -0.17 -9.10
CA ARG A 70 9.33 -1.44 -8.42
C ARG A 70 8.08 -2.29 -8.21
N GLY A 71 6.94 -1.90 -8.76
CA GLY A 71 5.68 -2.65 -8.62
C GLY A 71 5.03 -2.51 -7.23
N VAL A 72 5.49 -1.58 -6.39
CA VAL A 72 4.88 -1.29 -5.10
C VAL A 72 3.67 -0.38 -5.30
N SER A 73 2.52 -0.79 -4.78
CA SER A 73 1.28 -0.02 -4.91
C SER A 73 1.30 1.21 -4.02
N LEU A 74 0.89 2.36 -4.58
CA LEU A 74 0.71 3.59 -3.82
C LEU A 74 -0.56 3.60 -2.96
N LYS A 75 -1.49 2.67 -3.20
CA LYS A 75 -2.77 2.62 -2.46
C LYS A 75 -2.57 2.36 -0.97
N GLY A 76 -1.54 1.58 -0.62
CA GLY A 76 -1.23 1.26 0.77
C GLY A 76 -0.36 2.31 1.47
N LEU A 77 -0.19 3.49 0.89
CA LEU A 77 0.58 4.57 1.50
C LEU A 77 -0.33 5.48 2.33
N ASP A 78 -0.15 5.44 3.65
CA ASP A 78 -0.79 6.37 4.57
C ASP A 78 0.14 7.56 4.86
N TRP A 79 -0.18 8.71 4.25
CA TRP A 79 0.59 9.94 4.39
C TRP A 79 0.17 10.68 5.66
N GLY A 80 1.07 10.73 6.64
CA GLY A 80 0.89 11.51 7.85
C GLY A 80 0.85 13.02 7.59
N LYS A 81 0.61 13.79 8.65
CA LYS A 81 0.64 15.25 8.59
C LYS A 81 2.05 15.76 8.31
N VAL A 82 2.12 16.92 7.67
CA VAL A 82 3.37 17.67 7.57
C VAL A 82 3.62 18.37 8.90
N GLU A 83 4.84 18.22 9.41
CA GLU A 83 5.25 18.76 10.71
C GLU A 83 6.50 19.63 10.52
N GLU A 84 6.63 20.69 11.31
CA GLU A 84 7.89 21.40 11.45
C GLU A 84 8.95 20.48 12.08
N ALA A 85 10.19 20.66 11.66
CA ALA A 85 11.32 19.89 12.14
C ALA A 85 12.55 20.79 12.32
N THR A 86 13.59 20.22 12.94
CA THR A 86 14.83 20.93 13.24
C THR A 86 15.46 21.60 12.01
N GLN A 87 16.22 22.68 12.23
CA GLN A 87 16.97 23.38 11.17
C GLN A 87 16.09 23.99 10.06
N ASN A 88 14.93 24.54 10.41
CA ASN A 88 13.97 25.13 9.46
C ASN A 88 13.59 24.16 8.33
N THR A 89 13.39 22.90 8.68
CA THR A 89 12.89 21.87 7.76
C THR A 89 11.47 21.50 8.10
N VAL A 90 10.74 20.95 7.14
CA VAL A 90 9.50 20.22 7.33
C VAL A 90 9.79 18.73 7.22
N ARG A 91 8.98 17.92 7.91
CA ARG A 91 9.02 16.47 7.88
C ARG A 91 7.63 15.91 7.61
N GLN A 92 7.57 14.81 6.90
CA GLN A 92 6.36 14.00 6.77
C GLN A 92 6.74 12.52 6.81
N VAL A 93 5.97 11.75 7.57
CA VAL A 93 6.11 10.31 7.64
C VAL A 93 5.01 9.69 6.79
N VAL A 94 5.36 8.71 5.98
CA VAL A 94 4.40 7.83 5.29
C VAL A 94 4.58 6.42 5.78
N THR A 95 3.47 5.77 6.10
CA THR A 95 3.45 4.38 6.53
C THR A 95 2.94 3.51 5.38
N ILE A 96 3.57 2.37 5.17
CA ILE A 96 3.15 1.37 4.19
C ILE A 96 2.29 0.36 4.93
N GLU A 97 0.99 0.37 4.66
CA GLU A 97 0.05 -0.57 5.22
C GLU A 97 0.27 -1.98 4.64
N VAL A 98 0.31 -2.96 5.53
CA VAL A 98 0.44 -4.39 5.20
C VAL A 98 -0.56 -5.16 6.04
N GLY A 99 -1.14 -6.18 5.44
CA GLY A 99 -2.22 -6.98 5.99
C GLY A 99 -3.58 -6.32 5.84
N ILE A 100 -4.63 -7.11 6.01
CA ILE A 100 -6.01 -6.62 6.05
C ILE A 100 -6.37 -6.37 7.52
N SER A 101 -6.50 -5.10 7.89
CA SER A 101 -6.95 -4.72 9.23
C SER A 101 -8.35 -5.27 9.53
N SER A 102 -8.72 -5.35 10.81
CA SER A 102 -10.05 -5.85 11.21
C SER A 102 -11.20 -5.08 10.58
N ASP A 103 -11.03 -3.77 10.40
CA ASP A 103 -12.06 -2.91 9.82
C ASP A 103 -12.16 -3.10 8.31
N LYS A 104 -11.02 -3.25 7.61
CA LYS A 104 -11.01 -3.60 6.18
C LYS A 104 -11.56 -5.00 5.95
N ALA A 105 -11.27 -5.96 6.82
CA ALA A 105 -11.80 -7.30 6.73
C ALA A 105 -13.33 -7.32 6.91
N ARG A 106 -13.87 -6.53 7.85
CA ARG A 106 -15.32 -6.35 8.01
C ARG A 106 -15.96 -5.69 6.79
N GLU A 107 -15.31 -4.68 6.23
CA GLU A 107 -15.75 -4.00 5.01
C GLU A 107 -15.83 -4.97 3.82
N ILE A 108 -14.77 -5.76 3.60
CA ILE A 108 -14.72 -6.81 2.57
C ILE A 108 -15.84 -7.84 2.81
N ASN A 109 -15.94 -8.41 4.00
CA ASN A 109 -16.96 -9.41 4.32
C ASN A 109 -18.38 -8.89 4.09
N ARG A 110 -18.68 -7.65 4.49
CA ARG A 110 -19.97 -7.00 4.24
C ARG A 110 -20.23 -6.86 2.73
N MET A 111 -19.24 -6.38 1.98
CA MET A 111 -19.35 -6.21 0.53
C MET A 111 -19.62 -7.54 -0.19
N LEU A 112 -18.92 -8.61 0.19
CA LEU A 112 -19.14 -9.95 -0.37
C LEU A 112 -20.55 -10.47 -0.06
N LYS A 113 -21.08 -10.18 1.12
CA LYS A 113 -22.44 -10.58 1.50
C LYS A 113 -23.51 -9.80 0.73
N GLU A 114 -23.30 -8.51 0.49
CA GLU A 114 -24.29 -7.63 -0.15
C GLU A 114 -24.27 -7.72 -1.68
N LYS A 115 -23.08 -7.84 -2.28
CA LYS A 115 -22.86 -7.70 -3.73
C LYS A 115 -22.28 -8.95 -4.39
N GLY A 116 -21.78 -9.90 -3.60
CA GLY A 116 -21.17 -11.12 -4.11
C GLY A 116 -22.19 -12.14 -4.63
N PRO A 117 -21.76 -13.12 -5.44
CA PRO A 117 -22.62 -14.21 -5.90
C PRO A 117 -23.20 -15.02 -4.74
N LYS A 118 -24.42 -15.56 -4.94
CA LYS A 118 -25.05 -16.43 -3.95
C LYS A 118 -24.25 -17.72 -3.77
N GLY A 119 -23.97 -18.10 -2.53
CA GLY A 119 -23.25 -19.33 -2.19
C GLY A 119 -21.76 -19.15 -1.97
N ILE A 120 -21.26 -17.90 -1.97
CA ILE A 120 -19.94 -17.54 -1.46
C ILE A 120 -20.00 -17.37 0.06
N SER A 121 -19.00 -17.89 0.77
CA SER A 121 -18.72 -17.55 2.17
C SER A 121 -17.35 -16.89 2.29
N SER A 122 -17.20 -16.02 3.28
CA SER A 122 -15.95 -15.34 3.60
C SER A 122 -15.66 -15.39 5.10
N GLN A 123 -14.38 -15.50 5.45
CA GLN A 123 -13.92 -15.58 6.84
C GLN A 123 -12.60 -14.83 7.00
N THR A 124 -12.51 -13.96 8.00
CA THR A 124 -11.25 -13.32 8.40
C THR A 124 -10.36 -14.31 9.14
N GLN A 125 -9.10 -14.42 8.72
CA GLN A 125 -8.07 -15.26 9.32
C GLN A 125 -6.82 -14.42 9.58
N GLY A 126 -6.70 -13.89 10.80
CA GLY A 126 -5.65 -12.93 11.12
C GLY A 126 -5.80 -11.66 10.26
N ASP A 127 -4.80 -11.41 9.43
CA ASP A 127 -4.68 -10.30 8.49
C ASP A 127 -5.09 -10.67 7.04
N THR A 128 -5.77 -11.80 6.86
CA THR A 128 -6.25 -12.27 5.55
C THR A 128 -7.76 -12.51 5.57
N VAL A 129 -8.39 -12.55 4.40
CA VAL A 129 -9.80 -12.96 4.25
C VAL A 129 -9.89 -14.14 3.30
N ARG A 130 -10.23 -15.33 3.83
CA ARG A 130 -10.49 -16.52 3.01
C ARG A 130 -11.88 -16.44 2.41
N VAL A 131 -11.96 -16.63 1.10
CA VAL A 131 -13.21 -16.72 0.34
C VAL A 131 -13.38 -18.16 -0.15
N THR A 132 -14.55 -18.76 0.11
CA THR A 132 -14.87 -20.15 -0.25
C THR A 132 -16.16 -20.21 -1.07
N GLY A 133 -16.20 -21.12 -2.05
CA GLY A 133 -17.34 -21.26 -2.94
C GLY A 133 -17.39 -22.65 -3.60
N LYS A 134 -18.58 -23.02 -4.08
CA LYS A 134 -18.75 -24.28 -4.84
C LYS A 134 -18.39 -24.15 -6.32
N LYS A 135 -18.65 -22.99 -6.91
CA LYS A 135 -18.41 -22.73 -8.33
C LYS A 135 -17.20 -21.83 -8.50
N ARG A 136 -16.29 -22.20 -9.41
CA ARG A 136 -15.11 -21.39 -9.74
C ARG A 136 -15.50 -20.05 -10.38
N ASP A 137 -16.55 -20.02 -11.18
CA ASP A 137 -17.05 -18.78 -11.80
C ASP A 137 -17.48 -17.73 -10.76
N ASP A 138 -18.13 -18.17 -9.67
CA ASP A 138 -18.52 -17.30 -8.57
C ASP A 138 -17.28 -16.73 -7.86
N LEU A 139 -16.24 -17.54 -7.69
CA LEU A 139 -14.96 -17.09 -7.10
C LEU A 139 -14.26 -16.06 -8.01
N GLN A 140 -14.29 -16.25 -9.33
CA GLN A 140 -13.76 -15.27 -10.27
C GLN A 140 -14.56 -13.95 -10.25
N ALA A 141 -15.89 -14.03 -10.13
CA ALA A 141 -16.74 -12.85 -9.99
C ALA A 141 -16.44 -12.07 -8.69
N VAL A 142 -16.12 -12.77 -7.60
CA VAL A 142 -15.67 -12.12 -6.35
C VAL A 142 -14.35 -11.38 -6.56
N ILE A 143 -13.38 -11.98 -7.24
CA ILE A 143 -12.10 -11.32 -7.55
C ILE A 143 -12.34 -10.04 -8.36
N ALA A 144 -13.20 -10.10 -9.38
CA ALA A 144 -13.55 -8.93 -10.19
C ALA A 144 -14.24 -7.84 -9.35
N LEU A 145 -15.18 -8.22 -8.47
CA LEU A 145 -15.86 -7.31 -7.55
C LEU A 145 -14.86 -6.59 -6.64
N LEU A 146 -13.94 -7.32 -6.02
CA LEU A 146 -12.95 -6.76 -5.08
C LEU A 146 -11.91 -5.90 -5.80
N LYS A 147 -11.48 -6.27 -7.02
CA LYS A 147 -10.59 -5.43 -7.85
C LYS A 147 -11.25 -4.13 -8.29
N GLY A 148 -12.56 -4.15 -8.54
CA GLY A 148 -13.33 -2.96 -8.92
C GLY A 148 -13.75 -2.08 -7.74
N ALA A 149 -13.56 -2.55 -6.50
CA ALA A 149 -13.89 -1.79 -5.30
C ALA A 149 -12.74 -0.85 -4.89
N ASP A 150 -13.09 0.36 -4.45
CA ASP A 150 -12.13 1.26 -3.81
C ASP A 150 -12.07 1.00 -2.31
N LEU A 151 -11.20 0.07 -1.91
CA LEU A 151 -10.99 -0.31 -0.52
C LEU A 151 -9.81 0.42 0.13
N GLY A 152 -9.14 1.32 -0.58
CA GLY A 152 -8.01 2.08 -0.06
C GLY A 152 -6.76 1.28 0.25
N ILE A 153 -6.70 -0.01 -0.08
CA ILE A 153 -5.52 -0.88 0.08
C ILE A 153 -5.28 -1.70 -1.19
N PRO A 154 -4.04 -2.09 -1.51
CA PRO A 154 -3.78 -3.06 -2.57
C PRO A 154 -4.29 -4.44 -2.13
N LEU A 155 -4.93 -5.16 -3.03
CA LEU A 155 -5.40 -6.53 -2.79
C LEU A 155 -4.71 -7.50 -3.74
N GLN A 156 -4.22 -8.59 -3.18
CA GLN A 156 -3.77 -9.77 -3.90
C GLN A 156 -4.70 -10.94 -3.60
N PHE A 157 -4.72 -11.90 -4.52
CA PHE A 157 -5.58 -13.08 -4.44
C PHE A 157 -4.68 -14.28 -4.60
N GLU A 158 -4.51 -15.05 -3.53
CA GLU A 158 -3.50 -16.08 -3.42
C GLU A 158 -4.08 -17.36 -2.81
N ASN A 159 -3.24 -18.38 -2.59
CA ASN A 159 -3.63 -19.63 -1.93
C ASN A 159 -4.91 -20.28 -2.51
N PHE A 160 -5.02 -20.35 -3.83
CA PHE A 160 -6.12 -21.05 -4.49
C PHE A 160 -6.11 -22.55 -4.14
N ARG A 161 -7.25 -23.07 -3.69
CA ARG A 161 -7.47 -24.46 -3.27
C ARG A 161 -8.74 -25.02 -3.91
N ASP A 162 -8.83 -26.35 -3.98
CA ASP A 162 -9.97 -27.10 -4.51
C ASP A 162 -10.78 -27.85 -3.44
#